data_AF-A0A451CDR8-F1
#
_entry.id   AF-A0A451CDR8-F1
#
_cell.length_a   1.000
_cell.length_b   1.000
_cell.length_c   1.000
_cell.angle_alpha   90.00
_cell.angle_beta   90.00
_cell.angle_gamma   90.00
#
_symmetry.space_group_name_H-M   'P 1'
#
loop_
_entity.id
_entity.type
_entity.pdbx_description
1 polymer ?
#
loop_
_entity_poly.entity_id
_entity_poly.type
_entity_poly.pdbx_seq_one_letter_code
_entity_poly.pdbx_strand_id
1 'polypeptide(L)'
;MTNEKLATLARGLNGVVSAEGIALSAEIVEGEVPLVKVELEDREEFPIYLTVDEDQILCTTYLWQENEVTAHRRAQLMEDMLTMNLPMPLSSFGKIGDQYLIFGAMAVGSRIEEVQHEICVLSDNTLNAVEVMAEYLAGAMNP
;
A
#
# COMPACT_ATOMS: atom_id res chain seq x y z
N MET A 1 -3.81 -0.90 -24.09
CA MET A 1 -3.34 -1.98 -23.21
C MET A 1 -3.22 -1.51 -21.76
N THR A 2 -2.23 -0.69 -21.36
CA THR A 2 -2.07 -0.23 -19.96
C THR A 2 -3.29 0.53 -19.41
N ASN A 3 -3.78 1.55 -20.14
CA ASN A 3 -4.96 2.31 -19.73
C ASN A 3 -6.24 1.46 -19.70
N GLU A 4 -6.34 0.42 -20.53
CA GLU A 4 -7.49 -0.50 -20.51
C GLU A 4 -7.46 -1.40 -19.28
N LYS A 5 -6.26 -1.85 -18.86
CA LYS A 5 -6.08 -2.62 -17.64
C LYS A 5 -6.37 -1.77 -16.41
N LEU A 6 -5.86 -0.53 -16.33
CA LEU A 6 -6.21 0.42 -15.25
C LEU A 6 -7.73 0.59 -15.13
N ALA A 7 -8.42 0.83 -16.25
CA ALA A 7 -9.88 0.95 -16.26
C ALA A 7 -10.60 -0.34 -15.84
N THR A 8 -10.03 -1.50 -16.16
CA THR A 8 -10.55 -2.79 -15.73
C THR A 8 -10.35 -3.01 -14.23
N LEU A 9 -9.19 -2.63 -13.69
CA LEU A 9 -8.91 -2.67 -12.25
C LEU A 9 -9.86 -1.75 -11.50
N ALA A 10 -9.99 -0.49 -11.89
CA ALA A 10 -10.90 0.46 -11.25
C ALA A 10 -12.34 -0.08 -11.20
N ARG A 11 -12.87 -0.59 -12.30
CA ARG A 11 -14.22 -1.20 -12.33
C ARG A 11 -14.32 -2.49 -11.50
N GLY A 12 -13.28 -3.31 -11.50
CA GLY A 12 -13.27 -4.60 -10.81
C GLY A 12 -13.01 -4.48 -9.30
N LEU A 13 -12.60 -3.30 -8.82
CA LEU A 13 -12.35 -3.02 -7.42
C LEU A 13 -13.44 -2.14 -6.81
N ASN A 14 -14.02 -1.23 -7.57
CA ASN A 14 -15.00 -0.29 -7.05
C ASN A 14 -16.33 -0.96 -6.68
N GLY A 15 -16.77 -0.78 -5.43
CA GLY A 15 -18.02 -1.31 -4.91
C GLY A 15 -18.00 -2.81 -4.62
N VAL A 16 -16.82 -3.43 -4.63
CA VAL A 16 -16.64 -4.84 -4.25
C VAL A 16 -16.55 -4.96 -2.73
N VAL A 17 -17.12 -6.04 -2.19
CA VAL A 17 -16.85 -6.48 -0.82
C VAL A 17 -15.88 -7.64 -0.90
N SER A 18 -14.73 -7.53 -0.24
CA SER A 18 -13.69 -8.56 -0.23
C SER A 18 -14.16 -9.86 0.43
N ALA A 19 -13.37 -10.92 0.32
CA ALA A 19 -13.67 -12.19 0.99
C ALA A 19 -13.73 -12.04 2.52
N GLU A 20 -13.02 -11.05 3.06
CA GLU A 20 -12.93 -10.69 4.47
C GLU A 20 -14.06 -9.74 4.90
N GLY A 21 -14.94 -9.34 3.97
CA GLY A 21 -16.10 -8.49 4.26
C GLY A 21 -15.84 -6.98 4.23
N ILE A 22 -14.69 -6.54 3.71
CA ILE A 22 -14.31 -5.12 3.64
C ILE A 22 -14.78 -4.54 2.31
N ALA A 23 -15.49 -3.40 2.35
CA ALA A 23 -15.88 -2.71 1.12
C ALA A 23 -14.70 -1.93 0.52
N LEU A 24 -14.52 -2.05 -0.80
CA LEU A 24 -13.53 -1.32 -1.58
C LEU A 24 -14.20 -0.22 -2.41
N SER A 25 -13.62 0.97 -2.39
CA SER A 25 -13.92 2.07 -3.30
C SER A 25 -12.71 2.29 -4.20
N ALA A 26 -12.91 2.38 -5.51
CA ALA A 26 -11.79 2.57 -6.44
C ALA A 26 -12.10 3.63 -7.49
N GLU A 27 -11.15 4.54 -7.68
CA GLU A 27 -11.22 5.62 -8.66
C GLU A 27 -9.91 5.75 -9.44
N ILE A 28 -10.00 6.21 -10.69
CA ILE A 28 -8.83 6.57 -11.47
C ILE A 28 -8.43 7.99 -11.09
N VAL A 29 -7.16 8.15 -10.71
CA VAL A 29 -6.54 9.46 -10.52
C VAL A 29 -5.75 9.81 -11.77
N GLU A 30 -6.20 10.85 -12.46
CA GLU A 30 -5.52 11.38 -13.64
C GLU A 30 -4.27 12.18 -13.26
N GLY A 31 -3.25 12.13 -14.10
CA GLY A 31 -1.97 12.79 -13.89
C GLY A 31 -1.00 12.54 -15.03
N GLU A 32 0.28 12.87 -14.83
CA GLU A 32 1.33 12.51 -15.79
C GLU A 32 1.44 10.99 -15.94
N VAL A 33 1.31 10.27 -14.82
CA VAL A 33 1.15 8.81 -14.77
C VAL A 33 -0.21 8.52 -14.12
N PRO A 34 -1.21 8.04 -14.88
CA PRO A 34 -2.51 7.70 -14.31
C PRO A 34 -2.38 6.45 -13.42
N LEU A 35 -3.16 6.43 -12.33
CA LEU A 35 -3.17 5.35 -11.36
C LEU A 35 -4.59 5.07 -10.86
N VAL A 36 -4.80 3.93 -10.20
CA VAL A 36 -6.04 3.65 -9.46
C VAL A 36 -5.80 3.88 -7.98
N LYS A 37 -6.58 4.75 -7.35
CA LYS A 37 -6.64 4.86 -5.88
C LYS A 37 -7.73 3.93 -5.38
N VAL A 38 -7.40 3.12 -4.37
CA VAL A 38 -8.31 2.19 -3.72
C VAL A 38 -8.36 2.52 -2.23
N GLU A 39 -9.56 2.81 -1.76
CA GLU A 39 -9.86 2.98 -0.35
C GLU A 39 -10.58 1.74 0.16
N LEU A 40 -10.21 1.32 1.36
CA LEU A 40 -10.87 0.23 2.08
C LEU A 40 -11.67 0.85 3.22
N GLU A 41 -12.89 0.37 3.43
CA GLU A 41 -13.77 0.79 4.53
C GLU A 41 -13.04 0.71 5.88
N ASP A 42 -13.18 1.79 6.68
CA ASP A 42 -12.54 1.98 7.98
C ASP A 42 -11.00 2.07 7.95
N ARG A 43 -10.40 2.24 6.76
CA ARG A 43 -8.95 2.29 6.53
C ARG A 43 -8.54 3.36 5.52
N GLU A 44 -9.33 4.42 5.40
CA GLU A 44 -9.17 5.47 4.39
C GLU A 44 -7.89 6.30 4.57
N GLU A 45 -7.25 6.24 5.75
CA GLU A 45 -5.97 6.88 6.03
C GLU A 45 -4.82 6.31 5.18
N PHE A 46 -4.89 5.03 4.82
CA PHE A 46 -3.85 4.33 4.08
C PHE A 46 -4.37 3.78 2.74
N PRO A 47 -4.77 4.65 1.78
CA PRO A 47 -5.25 4.20 0.48
C PRO A 47 -4.15 3.47 -0.28
N ILE A 48 -4.55 2.46 -1.06
CA ILE A 48 -3.65 1.71 -1.93
C ILE A 48 -3.71 2.28 -3.34
N TYR A 49 -2.56 2.64 -3.86
CA TYR A 49 -2.38 3.15 -5.21
C TYR A 49 -1.86 2.03 -6.12
N LEU A 50 -2.52 1.82 -7.26
CA LEU A 50 -2.13 0.85 -8.26
C LEU A 50 -1.62 1.55 -9.51
N THR A 51 -0.39 1.22 -9.90
CA THR A 51 0.16 1.54 -11.22
C THR A 51 0.33 0.27 -12.03
N VAL A 52 0.20 0.38 -13.35
CA VAL A 52 0.34 -0.76 -14.26
C VAL A 52 1.41 -0.43 -15.29
N ASP A 53 2.35 -1.34 -15.51
CA ASP A 53 3.30 -1.29 -16.62
C ASP A 53 3.09 -2.49 -17.57
N GLU A 54 4.09 -2.83 -18.39
CA GLU A 54 3.98 -3.95 -19.35
C GLU A 54 4.07 -5.33 -18.68
N ASP A 55 4.69 -5.42 -17.49
CA ASP A 55 5.04 -6.69 -16.84
C ASP A 55 4.25 -6.93 -15.56
N GLN A 56 3.92 -5.86 -14.83
CA GLN A 56 3.38 -5.95 -13.47
C GLN A 56 2.31 -4.90 -13.15
N ILE A 57 1.55 -5.22 -12.11
CA ILE A 57 0.74 -4.27 -11.35
C ILE A 57 1.50 -4.04 -10.04
N LEU A 58 1.80 -2.78 -9.76
CA LEU A 58 2.44 -2.37 -8.51
C LEU A 58 1.38 -1.74 -7.61
N CYS A 59 1.22 -2.27 -6.41
CA CYS A 59 0.35 -1.76 -5.36
C CYS A 59 1.21 -1.07 -4.30
N THR A 60 0.93 0.19 -3.97
CA THR A 60 1.72 0.98 -3.02
C THR A 60 0.83 1.72 -2.04
N THR A 61 1.23 1.83 -0.79
CA THR A 61 0.62 2.74 0.19
C THR A 61 1.69 3.50 0.95
N TYR A 62 1.44 4.78 1.20
CA TYR A 62 2.39 5.69 1.84
C TYR A 62 2.20 5.67 3.34
N LEU A 63 3.30 5.63 4.08
CA LEU A 63 3.29 5.50 5.54
C LEU A 63 3.52 6.84 6.24
N TRP A 64 4.78 7.25 6.34
CA TRP A 64 5.21 8.48 7.01
C TRP A 64 6.38 9.10 6.25
N GLN A 65 6.63 10.37 6.54
CA GLN A 65 7.74 11.14 6.03
C GLN A 65 8.96 11.03 6.94
N GLU A 66 10.14 11.27 6.38
CA GLU A 66 11.42 11.27 7.09
C GLU A 66 11.45 12.24 8.29
N ASN A 67 10.74 13.37 8.19
CA ASN A 67 10.66 14.34 9.29
C ASN A 67 9.73 13.91 10.44
N GLU A 68 8.93 12.86 10.26
CA GLU A 68 8.10 12.27 11.31
C GLU A 68 8.86 11.22 12.13
N VAL A 69 10.04 10.79 11.67
CA VAL A 69 10.88 9.82 12.35
C VAL A 69 11.71 10.50 13.45
N THR A 70 11.73 9.89 14.64
CA THR A 70 12.60 10.34 15.73
C THR A 70 14.06 10.19 15.33
N ALA A 71 14.78 11.31 15.18
CA ALA A 71 16.10 11.37 14.55
C ALA A 71 17.12 10.35 15.10
N HIS A 72 17.16 10.12 16.41
CA HIS A 72 18.11 9.18 17.02
C HIS A 72 17.70 7.70 16.89
N ARG A 73 16.45 7.41 16.49
CA ARG A 73 15.94 6.06 16.27
C ARG A 73 15.86 5.65 14.79
N ARG A 74 16.10 6.61 13.88
CA ARG A 74 16.04 6.40 12.41
C ARG A 74 16.78 5.16 11.91
N ALA A 75 18.00 4.92 12.41
CA ALA A 75 18.79 3.75 11.99
C ALA A 75 18.14 2.43 12.42
N GLN A 76 17.58 2.38 13.64
CA GLN A 76 16.88 1.20 14.14
C GLN A 76 15.59 0.94 13.36
N LEU A 77 14.82 1.99 13.07
CA LEU A 77 13.62 1.88 12.23
C LEU A 77 13.95 1.22 10.88
N MET A 78 15.00 1.68 10.19
CA MET A 78 15.38 1.10 8.90
C MET A 78 15.85 -0.37 9.00
N GLU A 79 16.56 -0.73 10.08
CA GLU A 79 16.98 -2.12 10.32
C GLU A 79 15.74 -3.02 10.55
N ASP A 80 14.79 -2.57 11.37
CA ASP A 80 13.56 -3.31 11.65
C ASP A 80 12.69 -3.45 10.39
N MET A 81 12.55 -2.39 9.60
CA MET A 81 11.89 -2.45 8.30
C MET A 81 12.56 -3.46 7.35
N LEU A 82 13.90 -3.47 7.31
CA LEU A 82 14.65 -4.40 6.47
C LEU A 82 14.45 -5.85 6.90
N THR A 83 14.47 -6.12 8.21
CA THR A 83 14.26 -7.47 8.74
C THR A 83 12.81 -7.93 8.60
N MET A 84 11.84 -7.02 8.66
CA MET A 84 10.41 -7.31 8.48
C MET A 84 10.01 -7.63 7.03
N ASN A 85 10.81 -7.24 6.03
CA ASN A 85 10.54 -7.59 4.63
C ASN A 85 10.53 -9.10 4.36
N LEU A 86 11.27 -9.90 5.15
CA LEU A 86 11.32 -11.35 4.96
C LEU A 86 10.08 -12.09 5.51
N PRO A 87 9.63 -11.83 6.75
CA PRO A 87 8.43 -12.48 7.30
C PRO A 87 7.11 -11.87 6.83
N MET A 88 7.09 -10.63 6.31
CA MET A 88 5.87 -9.97 5.85
C MET A 88 5.43 -10.51 4.48
N PRO A 89 4.27 -11.18 4.39
CA PRO A 89 3.85 -11.80 3.14
C PRO A 89 3.42 -10.73 2.14
N LEU A 90 3.82 -10.86 0.87
CA LEU A 90 3.27 -10.08 -0.25
C LEU A 90 3.46 -8.56 -0.14
N SER A 91 4.30 -8.10 0.79
CA SER A 91 4.53 -6.70 1.05
C SER A 91 5.99 -6.46 1.39
N SER A 92 6.50 -5.29 1.01
CA SER A 92 7.86 -4.87 1.28
C SER A 92 7.89 -3.38 1.57
N PHE A 93 8.69 -2.99 2.55
CA PHE A 93 9.02 -1.60 2.82
C PHE A 93 9.92 -1.03 1.73
N GLY A 94 9.67 0.23 1.39
CA GLY A 94 10.47 1.04 0.49
C GLY A 94 10.54 2.50 0.94
N LYS A 95 11.34 3.29 0.23
CA LYS A 95 11.44 4.74 0.40
C LYS A 95 11.60 5.43 -0.96
N ILE A 96 10.84 6.49 -1.19
CA ILE A 96 10.96 7.38 -2.35
C ILE A 96 11.14 8.80 -1.85
N GLY A 97 12.29 9.42 -2.14
CA GLY A 97 12.61 10.73 -1.58
C GLY A 97 12.58 10.66 -0.05
N ASP A 98 11.74 11.46 0.59
CA ASP A 98 11.53 11.47 2.05
C ASP A 98 10.32 10.64 2.51
N GLN A 99 9.59 9.99 1.60
CA GLN A 99 8.39 9.23 1.92
C GLN A 99 8.71 7.74 2.08
N TYR A 100 8.37 7.17 3.24
CA TYR A 100 8.35 5.73 3.47
C TYR A 100 7.02 5.14 2.97
N LEU A 101 7.08 3.92 2.45
CA LEU A 101 5.94 3.24 1.85
C LEU A 101 6.02 1.72 2.03
N ILE A 102 4.89 1.04 1.91
CA ILE A 102 4.84 -0.41 1.69
C ILE A 102 4.30 -0.65 0.30
N PHE A 103 4.87 -1.64 -0.39
CA PHE A 103 4.45 -2.02 -1.72
C PHE A 103 4.43 -3.54 -1.89
N GLY A 104 3.60 -3.99 -2.84
CA GLY A 104 3.55 -5.35 -3.35
C GLY A 104 3.44 -5.30 -4.88
N ALA A 105 3.92 -6.34 -5.55
CA ALA A 105 3.86 -6.45 -7.01
C ALA A 105 3.26 -7.78 -7.41
N MET A 106 2.45 -7.75 -8.48
CA MET A 106 1.82 -8.93 -9.05
C MET A 106 1.94 -8.89 -10.57
N ALA A 107 1.84 -10.04 -11.23
CA ALA A 107 1.92 -10.10 -12.68
C ALA A 107 0.78 -9.29 -13.33
N VAL A 108 1.04 -8.64 -14.47
CA VAL A 108 -0.01 -7.90 -15.20
C VAL A 108 -1.20 -8.79 -15.62
N GLY A 109 -0.95 -10.09 -15.74
CA GLY A 109 -1.94 -11.13 -16.04
C GLY A 109 -2.77 -11.59 -14.84
N SER A 110 -2.49 -11.12 -13.62
CA SER A 110 -3.23 -11.50 -12.41
C SER A 110 -4.73 -11.23 -12.56
N ARG A 111 -5.50 -12.17 -12.04
CA ARG A 111 -6.96 -12.13 -12.04
C ARG A 111 -7.45 -11.08 -11.06
N ILE A 112 -8.66 -10.57 -11.29
CA ILE A 112 -9.21 -9.51 -10.43
C ILE A 112 -9.39 -10.00 -8.98
N GLU A 113 -9.71 -11.28 -8.76
CA GLU A 113 -9.86 -11.82 -7.41
C GLU A 113 -8.51 -11.93 -6.68
N GLU A 114 -7.43 -12.22 -7.41
CA GLU A 114 -6.07 -12.21 -6.87
C GLU A 114 -5.67 -10.79 -6.50
N VAL A 115 -5.97 -9.81 -7.37
CA VAL A 115 -5.70 -8.39 -7.08
C VAL A 115 -6.46 -7.92 -5.82
N GLN A 116 -7.73 -8.28 -5.69
CA GLN A 116 -8.55 -7.96 -4.52
C GLN A 116 -7.93 -8.53 -3.23
N HIS A 117 -7.54 -9.80 -3.25
CA HIS A 117 -6.89 -10.45 -2.11
C HIS A 117 -5.58 -9.76 -1.72
N GLU A 118 -4.71 -9.50 -2.70
CA GLU A 118 -3.42 -8.83 -2.49
C GLU A 118 -3.58 -7.41 -1.92
N ILE A 119 -4.61 -6.67 -2.34
CA ILE A 119 -4.95 -5.35 -1.78
C ILE A 119 -5.33 -5.48 -0.30
N CYS A 120 -6.17 -6.45 0.05
CA CYS A 120 -6.57 -6.67 1.44
C CYS A 120 -5.36 -7.06 2.31
N VAL A 121 -4.49 -7.97 1.82
CA VAL A 121 -3.26 -8.35 2.52
C VAL A 121 -2.32 -7.17 2.70
N LEU A 122 -2.10 -6.36 1.65
CA LEU A 122 -1.28 -5.16 1.73
C LEU A 122 -1.84 -4.16 2.75
N SER A 123 -3.17 -4.00 2.80
CA SER A 123 -3.84 -3.14 3.78
C SER A 123 -3.65 -3.65 5.21
N ASP A 124 -3.83 -4.95 5.46
CA ASP A 124 -3.60 -5.57 6.78
C ASP A 124 -2.14 -5.41 7.23
N ASN A 125 -1.20 -5.69 6.33
CA ASN A 125 0.23 -5.52 6.59
C ASN A 125 0.60 -4.07 6.89
N THR A 126 -0.08 -3.13 6.24
CA THR A 126 0.14 -1.70 6.46
C THR A 126 -0.27 -1.28 7.87
N LEU A 127 -1.46 -1.71 8.32
CA LEU A 127 -1.89 -1.43 9.70
C LEU A 127 -0.93 -2.06 10.72
N ASN A 128 -0.51 -3.31 10.49
CA ASN A 128 0.45 -3.97 11.36
C ASN A 128 1.80 -3.24 11.38
N ALA A 129 2.30 -2.82 10.23
CA ALA A 129 3.55 -2.07 10.11
C ALA A 129 3.48 -0.73 10.85
N VAL A 130 2.38 0.01 10.71
CA VAL A 130 2.17 1.28 11.41
C VAL A 130 2.17 1.05 12.92
N GLU A 131 1.48 0.03 13.40
CA GLU A 131 1.45 -0.31 14.83
C GLU A 131 2.84 -0.66 15.36
N VAL A 132 3.57 -1.53 14.65
CA VAL A 132 4.92 -1.98 15.06
C VAL A 132 5.92 -0.83 15.04
N MET A 133 5.87 0.02 14.01
CA MET A 133 6.85 1.09 13.82
C MET A 133 6.50 2.38 14.57
N ALA A 134 5.31 2.47 15.18
CA ALA A 134 4.82 3.65 15.87
C ALA A 134 5.86 4.19 16.88
N GLU A 135 6.54 3.32 17.62
CA GLU A 135 7.52 3.76 18.63
C GLU A 135 8.71 4.56 18.08
N TYR A 136 8.93 4.51 16.77
CA TYR A 136 9.99 5.26 16.10
C TYR A 136 9.56 6.67 15.68
N LEU A 137 8.25 6.96 15.69
CA LEU A 137 7.68 8.19 15.17
C LEU A 137 7.52 9.25 16.26
N ALA A 138 7.82 10.51 15.91
CA ALA A 138 7.79 11.66 16.81
C ALA A 138 6.37 11.99 17.33
N GLY A 139 5.33 11.42 16.72
CA GLY A 139 3.92 11.57 17.10
C GLY A 139 3.33 10.45 17.96
N ALA A 140 4.06 9.37 18.27
CA ALA A 140 3.53 8.22 19.01
C ALA A 140 3.35 8.43 20.53
N MET A 141 3.31 9.69 20.97
CA MET A 141 2.90 10.07 22.32
C MET A 141 1.86 11.19 22.27
N ASN A 142 0.59 10.81 22.33
CA ASN A 142 -0.28 11.33 23.38
C ASN A 142 -1.50 10.40 23.59
N PRO A 143 -1.68 9.80 24.78
CA PRO A 143 -2.97 9.27 25.20
C PRO A 143 -4.01 10.39 25.42
#